data_AF-A0A521FS61-F1
#
_entry.id   AF-A0A521FS61-F1
#
_cell.length_a   1.000
_cell.length_b   1.000
_cell.length_c   1.000
_cell.angle_alpha   90.00
_cell.angle_beta   90.00
_cell.angle_gamma   90.00
#
_symmetry.space_group_name_H-M   'P 1'
#
loop_
_entity.id
_entity.type
_entity.pdbx_description
1 polymer ?
#
loop_
_entity_poly.entity_id
_entity_poly.type
_entity_poly.pdbx_seq_one_letter_code
_entity_poly.pdbx_strand_id
1 'polypeptide(L)'
;NVATLQICASMARQSSDTELAGRISAMAETLARGGIISMTKEDQMRAEAVRTRGDLAQYYDQWLGRAEANINRLPTTERGEMRRELYAAAAEVAKQLGDARGAELMRQPARDPLHAARIGEQAITRGGVSRTIGADGIAEIKDRIGDAARRAGLDPERVQGRLNHGAANAWQERDWTKQDLIEVARSKKLDLDSAAGRSKAATLVDGFYAKAGEILSQGLERSTGNDRLTRTLGTMAQALKQDGQVAFQNEAHAGRFARDLKDRYGADLMVRLAKGDDRALAVDIPDRDQRRAVAQAITAAAERHETMGMSLRQVQEAKLRLREERDRTADRDGDHPRGRDKDRER
;
A
#
# COMPACT_ATOMS: atom_id res chain seq x y z
N ASN A 1 22.79 10.74 -10.97
CA ASN A 1 23.29 12.00 -11.54
C ASN A 1 24.80 12.10 -11.25
N VAL A 2 25.67 12.00 -12.28
CA VAL A 2 27.15 11.92 -12.15
C VAL A 2 27.76 13.27 -11.80
N ALA A 3 27.24 14.38 -12.35
CA ALA A 3 27.68 15.74 -12.04
C ALA A 3 27.49 16.13 -10.56
N THR A 4 26.42 15.63 -9.92
CA THR A 4 26.16 15.84 -8.49
C THR A 4 27.25 15.25 -7.61
N LEU A 5 27.68 14.03 -7.90
CA LEU A 5 28.76 13.38 -7.18
C LEU A 5 30.11 14.01 -7.54
N GLN A 6 30.32 14.45 -8.78
CA GLN A 6 31.51 15.21 -9.16
C GLN A 6 31.63 16.56 -8.45
N ILE A 7 30.52 17.25 -8.17
CA ILE A 7 30.50 18.51 -7.40
C ILE A 7 30.68 18.26 -5.91
N CYS A 8 30.06 17.23 -5.34
CA CYS A 8 30.35 16.85 -3.95
C CYS A 8 31.83 16.42 -3.79
N ALA A 9 32.40 15.75 -4.80
CA ALA A 9 33.81 15.38 -4.82
C ALA A 9 34.74 16.58 -5.03
N SER A 10 34.35 17.57 -5.84
CA SER A 10 35.14 18.80 -6.01
C SER A 10 35.11 19.67 -4.75
N MET A 11 33.97 19.76 -4.07
CA MET A 11 33.84 20.46 -2.79
C MET A 11 34.63 19.76 -1.68
N ALA A 12 34.56 18.43 -1.61
CA ALA A 12 35.38 17.64 -0.68
C ALA A 12 36.89 17.86 -0.93
N ARG A 13 37.32 17.94 -2.20
CA ARG A 13 38.70 18.32 -2.56
C ARG A 13 39.04 19.75 -2.13
N GLN A 14 38.12 20.70 -2.29
CA GLN A 14 38.30 22.09 -1.86
C GLN A 14 38.40 22.24 -0.33
N SER A 15 37.76 21.34 0.44
CA SER A 15 37.92 21.25 1.89
C SER A 15 39.06 20.32 2.34
N SER A 16 39.95 19.92 1.43
CA SER A 16 41.09 19.01 1.67
C SER A 16 40.72 17.59 2.16
N ASP A 17 39.48 17.15 1.95
CA ASP A 17 39.01 15.79 2.26
C ASP A 17 39.06 14.91 0.99
N THR A 18 40.28 14.48 0.66
CA THR A 18 40.54 13.67 -0.54
C THR A 18 39.92 12.28 -0.49
N GLU A 19 39.71 11.73 0.71
CA GLU A 19 39.10 10.41 0.89
C GLU A 19 37.60 10.46 0.58
N LEU A 20 36.89 11.47 1.08
CA LEU A 20 35.48 11.71 0.76
C LEU A 20 35.27 11.92 -0.73
N ALA A 21 36.13 12.71 -1.37
CA ALA A 21 36.06 12.96 -2.80
C ALA A 21 36.22 11.69 -3.66
N GLY A 22 37.13 10.79 -3.23
CA GLY A 22 37.35 9.50 -3.88
C GLY A 22 36.14 8.58 -3.76
N ARG A 23 35.56 8.46 -2.56
CA ARG A 23 34.36 7.62 -2.31
C ARG A 23 33.13 8.10 -3.09
N ILE A 24 32.92 9.41 -3.15
CA ILE A 24 31.84 10.03 -3.93
C ILE A 24 32.01 9.75 -5.42
N SER A 25 33.24 9.79 -5.93
CA SER A 25 33.54 9.52 -7.34
C SER A 25 33.33 8.03 -7.69
N ALA A 26 33.74 7.10 -6.81
CA ALA A 26 33.48 5.67 -6.98
C ALA A 26 31.96 5.35 -6.99
N MET A 27 31.19 6.00 -6.11
CA MET A 27 29.72 5.92 -6.12
C MET A 27 29.13 6.38 -7.45
N ALA A 28 29.70 7.43 -8.05
CA ALA A 28 29.24 7.97 -9.33
C ALA A 28 29.46 6.98 -10.47
N GLU A 29 30.60 6.29 -10.47
CA GLU A 29 30.95 5.29 -11.46
C GLU A 29 30.10 4.01 -11.36
N THR A 30 29.82 3.54 -10.14
CA THR A 30 28.95 2.37 -9.92
C THR A 30 27.52 2.65 -10.40
N LEU A 31 26.97 3.83 -10.06
CA LEU A 31 25.61 4.20 -10.46
C LEU A 31 25.50 4.56 -11.96
N ALA A 32 26.58 5.03 -12.59
CA ALA A 32 26.64 5.30 -14.04
C ALA A 32 26.67 4.00 -14.85
N ARG A 33 27.42 2.98 -14.41
CA ARG A 33 27.48 1.66 -15.06
C ARG A 33 26.14 0.92 -15.04
N GLY A 34 25.30 1.16 -14.04
CA GLY A 34 23.95 0.58 -13.92
C GLY A 34 22.84 1.26 -14.75
N GLY A 35 23.14 2.28 -15.56
CA GLY A 35 22.14 2.94 -16.43
C GLY A 35 21.08 3.80 -15.71
N ILE A 36 21.25 4.05 -14.41
CA ILE A 36 20.28 4.74 -13.52
C ILE A 36 20.32 6.26 -13.72
N ILE A 37 21.26 6.75 -14.52
CA ILE A 37 21.62 8.16 -14.58
C ILE A 37 21.90 8.58 -16.03
N SER A 38 21.09 9.51 -16.54
CA SER A 38 21.40 10.31 -17.73
C SER A 38 21.46 11.79 -17.36
N MET A 39 22.28 12.56 -18.06
CA MET A 39 22.53 13.99 -17.82
C MET A 39 21.41 14.84 -18.46
N THR A 40 20.84 15.80 -17.72
CA THR A 40 19.93 16.82 -18.28
C THR A 40 20.47 18.22 -18.00
N LYS A 41 20.14 19.20 -18.85
CA LYS A 41 20.59 20.61 -18.68
C LYS A 41 20.07 21.26 -17.38
N GLU A 42 18.90 20.84 -16.88
CA GLU A 42 18.34 21.32 -15.61
C GLU A 42 19.17 20.92 -14.38
N ASP A 43 19.82 19.76 -14.45
CA ASP A 43 20.65 19.25 -13.36
C ASP A 43 21.98 20.01 -13.22
N GLN A 44 22.47 20.60 -14.32
CA GLN A 44 23.68 21.41 -14.33
C GLN A 44 23.44 22.79 -13.69
N MET A 45 22.33 23.45 -14.05
CA MET A 45 21.95 24.76 -13.49
C MET A 45 21.66 24.73 -11.98
N ARG A 46 21.12 23.63 -11.45
CA ARG A 46 20.82 23.51 -10.01
C ARG A 46 22.06 23.24 -9.17
N ALA A 47 23.07 22.61 -9.73
CA ALA A 47 24.32 22.34 -9.03
C ALA A 47 25.18 23.62 -8.90
N GLU A 48 25.07 24.54 -9.87
CA GLU A 48 25.66 25.88 -9.84
C GLU A 48 25.03 26.81 -8.78
N ALA A 49 23.84 26.46 -8.25
CA ALA A 49 23.15 27.22 -7.21
C ALA A 49 23.60 26.87 -5.78
N VAL A 50 24.38 25.81 -5.60
CA VAL A 50 24.88 25.37 -4.28
C VAL A 50 26.01 26.29 -3.84
N ARG A 51 25.78 27.10 -2.79
CA ARG A 51 26.77 28.08 -2.31
C ARG A 51 27.24 27.80 -0.88
N THR A 52 26.43 27.10 -0.10
CA THR A 52 26.70 26.78 1.30
C THR A 52 26.62 25.28 1.59
N ARG A 53 27.14 24.86 2.75
CA ARG A 53 27.01 23.49 3.24
C ARG A 53 25.54 23.10 3.49
N GLY A 54 24.69 24.06 3.84
CA GLY A 54 23.24 23.85 3.98
C GLY A 54 22.55 23.60 2.64
N ASP A 55 22.90 24.38 1.61
CA ASP A 55 22.39 24.17 0.25
C ASP A 55 22.82 22.80 -0.29
N LEU A 56 24.06 22.39 0.02
CA LEU A 56 24.59 21.09 -0.35
C LEU A 56 23.81 19.95 0.31
N ALA A 57 23.48 20.07 1.60
CA ALA A 57 22.68 19.08 2.31
C ALA A 57 21.26 18.96 1.72
N GLN A 58 20.60 20.08 1.44
CA GLN A 58 19.26 20.09 0.81
C GLN A 58 19.30 19.51 -0.60
N TYR A 59 20.32 19.84 -1.39
CA TYR A 59 20.50 19.30 -2.74
C TYR A 59 20.79 17.79 -2.71
N TYR A 60 21.59 17.33 -1.74
CA TYR A 60 21.91 15.93 -1.51
C TYR A 60 20.66 15.09 -1.16
N ASP A 61 19.80 15.59 -0.27
CA ASP A 61 18.53 14.93 0.06
C ASP A 61 17.62 14.77 -1.17
N GLN A 62 17.50 15.82 -2.00
CA GLN A 62 16.74 15.77 -3.25
C GLN A 62 17.35 14.81 -4.27
N TRP A 63 18.68 14.74 -4.34
CA TRP A 63 19.38 13.80 -5.20
C TRP A 63 19.11 12.35 -4.79
N LEU A 64 19.14 12.05 -3.49
CA LEU A 64 18.93 10.70 -2.97
C LEU A 64 17.50 10.22 -3.27
N GLY A 65 16.49 11.10 -3.12
CA GLY A 65 15.11 10.82 -3.55
C GLY A 65 14.98 10.51 -5.05
N ARG A 66 15.73 11.20 -5.91
CA ARG A 66 15.74 10.93 -7.37
C ARG A 66 16.45 9.63 -7.72
N ALA A 67 17.57 9.32 -7.05
CA ALA A 67 18.27 8.06 -7.22
C ALA A 67 17.35 6.87 -6.90
N GLU A 68 16.59 6.96 -5.80
CA GLU A 68 15.56 5.99 -5.45
C GLU A 68 14.44 5.86 -6.50
N ALA A 69 13.93 6.99 -7.02
CA ALA A 69 12.94 6.97 -8.08
C ALA A 69 13.45 6.27 -9.35
N ASN A 70 14.73 6.42 -9.68
CA ASN A 70 15.35 5.72 -10.81
C ASN A 70 15.55 4.23 -10.53
N ILE A 71 15.98 3.86 -9.31
CA ILE A 71 16.07 2.44 -8.91
C ILE A 71 14.70 1.75 -9.00
N ASN A 72 13.62 2.45 -8.65
CA ASN A 72 12.26 1.91 -8.80
C ASN A 72 11.85 1.59 -10.25
N ARG A 73 12.54 2.13 -11.26
CA ARG A 73 12.29 1.84 -12.67
C ARG A 73 13.06 0.62 -13.19
N LEU A 74 14.08 0.14 -12.46
CA LEU A 74 14.86 -1.04 -12.84
C LEU A 74 14.04 -2.34 -12.73
N PRO A 75 14.49 -3.46 -13.33
CA PRO A 75 13.96 -4.79 -13.03
C PRO A 75 14.02 -5.11 -11.53
N THR A 76 12.99 -5.77 -10.99
CA THR A 76 12.86 -6.04 -9.54
C THR A 76 14.04 -6.80 -8.94
N THR A 77 14.69 -7.66 -9.73
CA THR A 77 15.88 -8.43 -9.36
C THR A 77 17.11 -7.56 -9.09
N GLU A 78 17.23 -6.42 -9.77
CA GLU A 78 18.41 -5.53 -9.69
C GLU A 78 18.25 -4.46 -8.60
N ARG A 79 17.00 -4.12 -8.23
CA ARG A 79 16.72 -3.02 -7.29
C ARG A 79 17.36 -3.21 -5.92
N GLY A 80 17.40 -4.45 -5.44
CA GLY A 80 17.86 -4.78 -4.09
C GLY A 80 19.35 -4.52 -3.91
N GLU A 81 20.16 -4.98 -4.85
CA GLU A 81 21.61 -4.76 -4.85
C GLU A 81 21.95 -3.28 -5.03
N MET A 82 21.32 -2.64 -6.01
CA MET A 82 21.54 -1.23 -6.30
C MET A 82 21.18 -0.31 -5.12
N ARG A 83 20.12 -0.62 -4.37
CA ARG A 83 19.80 0.10 -3.12
C ARG A 83 20.85 -0.06 -2.06
N ARG A 84 21.37 -1.29 -1.86
CA ARG A 84 22.41 -1.52 -0.85
C ARG A 84 23.65 -0.69 -1.16
N GLU A 85 24.07 -0.67 -2.42
CA GLU A 85 25.21 0.14 -2.87
C GLU A 85 24.94 1.64 -2.71
N LEU A 86 23.77 2.12 -3.15
CA LEU A 86 23.35 3.51 -3.00
C LEU A 86 23.42 3.95 -1.53
N TYR A 87 22.80 3.20 -0.61
CA TYR A 87 22.75 3.61 0.79
C TYR A 87 24.06 3.43 1.55
N ALA A 88 24.88 2.45 1.18
CA ALA A 88 26.20 2.28 1.77
C ALA A 88 27.09 3.50 1.48
N ALA A 89 27.12 3.95 0.23
CA ALA A 89 27.89 5.13 -0.15
C ALA A 89 27.20 6.43 0.28
N ALA A 90 25.87 6.48 0.28
CA ALA A 90 25.13 7.66 0.75
C ALA A 90 25.34 7.94 2.25
N ALA A 91 25.39 6.89 3.08
CA ALA A 91 25.58 7.05 4.52
C ALA A 91 26.93 7.73 4.85
N GLU A 92 27.98 7.44 4.09
CA GLU A 92 29.29 8.08 4.30
C GLU A 92 29.25 9.57 3.97
N VAL A 93 28.60 9.93 2.86
CA VAL A 93 28.42 11.34 2.45
C VAL A 93 27.56 12.09 3.46
N ALA A 94 26.44 11.50 3.90
CA ALA A 94 25.57 12.11 4.91
C ALA A 94 26.32 12.40 6.22
N LYS A 95 27.16 11.47 6.68
CA LYS A 95 28.00 11.65 7.87
C LYS A 95 28.95 12.84 7.71
N GLN A 96 29.61 12.95 6.56
CA GLN A 96 30.54 14.04 6.27
C GLN A 96 29.84 15.39 6.09
N LEU A 97 28.59 15.40 5.62
CA LEU A 97 27.76 16.60 5.59
C LEU A 97 27.25 17.03 6.98
N GLY A 98 27.43 16.19 8.00
CA GLY A 98 27.02 16.46 9.38
C GLY A 98 25.70 15.78 9.80
N ASP A 99 25.07 14.99 8.94
CA ASP A 99 23.87 14.20 9.25
C ASP A 99 24.26 12.77 9.69
N ALA A 100 25.00 12.66 10.80
CA ALA A 100 25.39 11.37 11.37
C ALA A 100 24.17 10.49 11.70
N ARG A 101 23.07 11.11 12.12
CA ARG A 101 21.81 10.39 12.39
C ARG A 101 21.19 9.84 11.11
N GLY A 102 21.18 10.61 10.03
CA GLY A 102 20.74 10.14 8.71
C GLY A 102 21.56 8.96 8.21
N ALA A 103 22.88 9.03 8.36
CA ALA A 103 23.78 7.93 8.02
C ALA A 103 23.48 6.64 8.81
N GLU A 104 23.13 6.74 10.09
CA GLU A 104 22.71 5.59 10.90
C GLU A 104 21.38 5.01 10.40
N LEU A 105 20.40 5.87 10.11
CA LEU A 105 19.08 5.46 9.63
C LEU A 105 19.15 4.73 8.27
N MET A 106 20.09 5.08 7.40
CA MET A 106 20.30 4.39 6.12
C MET A 106 20.72 2.92 6.29
N ARG A 107 21.29 2.56 7.45
CA ARG A 107 21.70 1.18 7.79
C ARG A 107 20.63 0.40 8.55
N GLN A 108 19.54 1.05 8.95
CA GLN A 108 18.47 0.43 9.73
C GLN A 108 17.27 0.13 8.83
N PRO A 109 16.57 -1.00 9.04
CA PRO A 109 15.32 -1.25 8.34
C PRO A 109 14.27 -0.19 8.69
N ALA A 110 13.30 0.00 7.79
CA ALA A 110 12.10 0.77 8.09
C ALA A 110 11.40 0.18 9.33
N ARG A 111 10.87 1.07 10.18
CA ARG A 111 10.29 0.75 11.48
C ARG A 111 8.77 0.78 11.43
N ASP A 112 8.18 1.75 10.75
CA ASP A 112 6.74 1.87 10.67
C ASP A 112 6.13 0.70 9.86
N PRO A 113 5.06 0.05 10.35
CA PRO A 113 4.44 -1.08 9.67
C PRO A 113 3.98 -0.80 8.24
N LEU A 114 3.59 0.45 7.93
CA LEU A 114 3.20 0.89 6.59
C LEU A 114 4.38 0.87 5.64
N HIS A 115 5.48 1.47 6.08
CA HIS A 115 6.68 1.66 5.26
C HIS A 115 7.52 0.38 5.18
N ALA A 116 7.50 -0.46 6.20
CA ALA A 116 8.16 -1.77 6.19
C ALA A 116 7.43 -2.82 5.34
N ALA A 117 6.18 -2.55 4.94
CA ALA A 117 5.39 -3.45 4.11
C ALA A 117 5.59 -3.18 2.62
N ARG A 118 5.44 -4.24 1.82
CA ARG A 118 5.34 -4.20 0.37
C ARG A 118 4.04 -4.87 -0.06
N ILE A 119 3.27 -4.20 -0.90
CA ILE A 119 2.03 -4.71 -1.48
C ILE A 119 2.29 -5.01 -2.96
N GLY A 120 2.43 -6.30 -3.30
CA GLY A 120 2.47 -6.78 -4.68
C GLY A 120 1.08 -6.85 -5.31
N GLU A 121 0.95 -7.53 -6.45
CA GLU A 121 -0.34 -7.68 -7.13
C GLU A 121 -1.31 -8.61 -6.40
N GLN A 122 -0.78 -9.65 -5.74
CA GLN A 122 -1.59 -10.68 -5.07
C GLN A 122 -1.17 -10.94 -3.64
N ALA A 123 -0.10 -10.31 -3.15
CA ALA A 123 0.49 -10.63 -1.86
C ALA A 123 0.99 -9.40 -1.13
N ILE A 124 1.00 -9.48 0.20
CA ILE A 124 1.65 -8.50 1.08
C ILE A 124 2.87 -9.16 1.70
N THR A 125 3.99 -8.44 1.72
CA THR A 125 5.23 -8.87 2.36
C THR A 125 5.66 -7.88 3.42
N ARG A 126 5.99 -8.33 4.62
CA ARG A 126 6.56 -7.50 5.71
C ARG A 126 7.51 -8.34 6.55
N GLY A 127 8.72 -7.84 6.81
CA GLY A 127 9.70 -8.53 7.66
C GLY A 127 10.05 -9.96 7.20
N GLY A 128 10.06 -10.21 5.88
CA GLY A 128 10.30 -11.54 5.31
C GLY A 128 9.08 -12.48 5.28
N VAL A 129 7.99 -12.13 5.96
CA VAL A 129 6.72 -12.87 5.88
C VAL A 129 5.97 -12.39 4.64
N SER A 130 5.63 -13.31 3.74
CA SER A 130 4.79 -13.03 2.57
C SER A 130 3.48 -13.79 2.68
N ARG A 131 2.37 -13.12 2.40
CA ARG A 131 1.04 -13.73 2.37
C ARG A 131 0.32 -13.40 1.07
N THR A 132 -0.20 -14.44 0.43
CA THR A 132 -1.11 -14.33 -0.71
C THR A 132 -2.52 -14.01 -0.23
N ILE A 133 -3.11 -12.96 -0.80
CA ILE A 133 -4.45 -12.46 -0.53
C ILE A 133 -5.32 -12.52 -1.80
N GLY A 134 -4.70 -12.42 -2.99
CA GLY A 134 -5.40 -12.33 -4.27
C GLY A 134 -5.63 -10.87 -4.69
N ALA A 135 -5.85 -10.66 -5.99
CA ALA A 135 -5.89 -9.32 -6.60
C ALA A 135 -6.99 -8.42 -6.01
N ASP A 136 -8.20 -8.96 -5.83
CA ASP A 136 -9.33 -8.20 -5.29
C ASP A 136 -9.10 -7.79 -3.82
N GLY A 137 -8.53 -8.68 -3.00
CA GLY A 137 -8.22 -8.37 -1.61
C GLY A 137 -7.06 -7.37 -1.47
N ILE A 138 -6.09 -7.42 -2.38
CA ILE A 138 -5.03 -6.40 -2.49
C ILE A 138 -5.62 -5.05 -2.89
N ALA A 139 -6.51 -5.02 -3.88
CA ALA A 139 -7.20 -3.80 -4.30
C ALA A 139 -8.01 -3.20 -3.14
N GLU A 140 -8.75 -4.03 -2.40
CA GLU A 140 -9.49 -3.61 -1.21
C GLU A 140 -8.59 -2.99 -0.13
N ILE A 141 -7.42 -3.60 0.14
CA ILE A 141 -6.45 -3.07 1.11
C ILE A 141 -5.91 -1.72 0.63
N LYS A 142 -5.55 -1.60 -0.66
CA LYS A 142 -5.07 -0.34 -1.24
C LYS A 142 -6.13 0.77 -1.20
N ASP A 143 -7.39 0.43 -1.45
CA ASP A 143 -8.51 1.36 -1.39
C ASP A 143 -8.74 1.87 0.04
N ARG A 144 -8.76 0.96 1.03
CA ARG A 144 -8.91 1.32 2.46
C ARG A 144 -7.76 2.21 2.96
N ILE A 145 -6.53 1.92 2.56
CA ILE A 145 -5.38 2.77 2.90
C ILE A 145 -5.49 4.12 2.18
N GLY A 146 -5.89 4.14 0.91
CA GLY A 146 -6.14 5.36 0.14
C GLY A 146 -7.21 6.25 0.76
N ASP A 147 -8.29 5.68 1.27
CA ASP A 147 -9.32 6.40 2.02
C ASP A 147 -8.79 7.01 3.32
N ALA A 148 -7.94 6.27 4.05
CA ALA A 148 -7.30 6.79 5.24
C ALA A 148 -6.37 7.97 4.91
N ALA A 149 -5.61 7.88 3.82
CA ALA A 149 -4.76 8.95 3.31
C ALA A 149 -5.59 10.21 2.97
N ARG A 150 -6.68 10.06 2.19
CA ARG A 150 -7.59 11.17 1.85
C ARG A 150 -8.10 11.90 3.09
N ARG A 151 -8.54 11.16 4.11
CA ARG A 151 -9.04 11.75 5.36
C ARG A 151 -7.97 12.57 6.08
N ALA A 152 -6.74 12.06 6.14
CA ALA A 152 -5.60 12.77 6.72
C ALA A 152 -5.18 14.00 5.90
N GLY A 153 -5.51 14.04 4.61
CA GLY A 153 -5.12 15.12 3.68
C GLY A 153 -3.88 14.79 2.85
N LEU A 154 -3.59 13.50 2.68
CA LEU A 154 -2.51 12.96 1.86
C LEU A 154 -3.05 12.48 0.50
N ASP A 155 -2.20 12.52 -0.51
CA ASP A 155 -2.43 11.97 -1.84
C ASP A 155 -2.38 10.42 -1.82
N PRO A 156 -3.51 9.74 -2.11
CA PRO A 156 -3.58 8.29 -2.15
C PRO A 156 -2.67 7.66 -3.19
N GLU A 157 -2.50 8.29 -4.36
CA GLU A 157 -1.69 7.72 -5.44
C GLU A 157 -0.22 7.67 -5.03
N ARG A 158 0.26 8.74 -4.42
CA ARG A 158 1.61 8.82 -3.83
C ARG A 158 1.84 7.76 -2.76
N VAL A 159 0.87 7.59 -1.84
CA VAL A 159 0.93 6.56 -0.79
C VAL A 159 0.97 5.16 -1.40
N GLN A 160 0.10 4.86 -2.37
CA GLN A 160 0.06 3.55 -3.04
C GLN A 160 1.35 3.25 -3.82
N GLY A 161 1.94 4.25 -4.48
CA GLY A 161 3.22 4.11 -5.17
C GLY A 161 4.36 3.68 -4.23
N ARG A 162 4.38 4.23 -3.01
CA ARG A 162 5.34 3.84 -1.95
C ARG A 162 5.08 2.41 -1.46
N LEU A 163 3.81 2.04 -1.26
CA LEU A 163 3.43 0.70 -0.78
C LEU A 163 3.80 -0.43 -1.73
N ASN A 164 3.85 -0.19 -3.04
CA ASN A 164 4.27 -1.20 -4.01
C ASN A 164 5.71 -1.69 -3.79
N HIS A 165 6.54 -0.92 -3.08
CA HIS A 165 7.96 -1.20 -2.90
C HIS A 165 8.37 -1.33 -1.44
N GLY A 166 7.69 -0.59 -0.54
CA GLY A 166 8.13 -0.34 0.82
C GLY A 166 9.31 0.65 0.87
N ALA A 167 9.55 1.24 2.03
CA ALA A 167 10.77 1.99 2.28
C ALA A 167 11.96 1.03 2.34
N ALA A 168 13.07 1.42 1.72
CA ALA A 168 14.30 0.67 1.71
C ALA A 168 14.95 0.60 3.10
N ASN A 169 14.83 1.67 3.88
CA ASN A 169 15.42 1.84 5.20
C ASN A 169 14.71 2.95 5.99
N ALA A 170 15.12 3.12 7.25
CA ALA A 170 14.55 4.12 8.15
C ALA A 170 14.85 5.58 7.72
N TRP A 171 15.88 5.81 6.89
CA TRP A 171 16.14 7.15 6.36
C TRP A 171 15.08 7.55 5.35
N GLN A 172 14.72 6.65 4.43
CA GLN A 172 13.68 6.89 3.44
C GLN A 172 12.30 7.05 4.09
N GLU A 173 12.01 6.26 5.13
CA GLU A 173 10.82 6.44 5.97
C GLU A 173 10.76 7.85 6.60
N ARG A 174 11.88 8.33 7.16
CA ARG A 174 11.97 9.69 7.71
C ARG A 174 11.68 10.75 6.65
N ASP A 175 12.23 10.60 5.44
CA ASP A 175 11.99 11.52 4.34
C ASP A 175 10.52 11.52 3.90
N TRP A 176 9.91 10.35 3.74
CA TRP A 176 8.48 10.24 3.42
C TRP A 176 7.60 10.85 4.51
N THR A 177 7.92 10.62 5.78
CA THR A 177 7.20 11.22 6.92
C THR A 177 7.28 12.75 6.91
N LYS A 178 8.45 13.32 6.64
CA LYS A 178 8.61 14.77 6.49
C LYS A 178 7.74 15.31 5.35
N GLN A 179 7.73 14.63 4.20
CA GLN A 179 6.91 15.01 3.05
C GLN A 179 5.42 14.96 3.38
N ASP A 180 4.98 13.92 4.10
CA ASP A 180 3.59 13.72 4.50
C ASP A 180 3.14 14.80 5.49
N LEU A 181 4.00 15.18 6.45
CA LEU A 181 3.74 16.30 7.38
C LEU A 181 3.53 17.62 6.64
N ILE A 182 4.38 17.93 5.66
CA ILE A 182 4.26 19.15 4.84
C ILE A 182 2.98 19.12 4.02
N GLU A 183 2.64 17.97 3.44
CA GLU A 183 1.45 17.80 2.61
C GLU A 183 0.16 17.92 3.42
N VAL A 184 0.08 17.24 4.58
CA VAL A 184 -1.03 17.38 5.52
C VAL A 184 -1.18 18.81 5.99
N ALA A 185 -0.08 19.47 6.37
CA ALA A 185 -0.13 20.87 6.78
C ALA A 185 -0.67 21.77 5.68
N ARG A 186 -0.22 21.60 4.43
CA ARG A 186 -0.75 22.34 3.28
C ARG A 186 -2.23 22.07 3.05
N SER A 187 -2.62 20.80 2.99
CA SER A 187 -4.00 20.35 2.74
C SER A 187 -4.98 20.85 3.80
N LYS A 188 -4.54 20.87 5.06
CA LYS A 188 -5.34 21.29 6.22
C LYS A 188 -5.11 22.74 6.64
N LYS A 189 -4.32 23.50 5.87
CA LYS A 189 -3.96 24.91 6.13
C LYS A 189 -3.39 25.13 7.55
N LEU A 190 -2.47 24.26 7.95
CA LEU A 190 -1.79 24.31 9.24
C LEU A 190 -0.44 25.04 9.09
N ASP A 191 -0.16 25.93 10.03
CA ASP A 191 1.12 26.63 10.10
C ASP A 191 2.17 25.80 10.86
N LEU A 192 3.19 25.34 10.15
CA LEU A 192 4.30 24.55 10.71
C LEU A 192 5.32 25.39 11.50
N ASP A 193 5.26 26.72 11.44
CA ASP A 193 6.07 27.59 12.29
C ASP A 193 5.47 27.71 13.70
N SER A 194 4.16 27.48 13.84
CA SER A 194 3.48 27.37 15.13
C SER A 194 3.60 25.97 15.76
N ALA A 195 3.79 25.91 17.08
CA ALA A 195 3.78 24.64 17.82
C ALA A 195 2.45 23.89 17.68
N ALA A 196 1.33 24.63 17.68
CA ALA A 196 -0.01 24.07 17.53
C ALA A 196 -0.22 23.43 16.15
N GLY A 197 0.20 24.09 15.07
CA GLY A 197 0.10 23.55 13.72
C GLY A 197 1.01 22.34 13.50
N ARG A 198 2.24 22.35 14.04
CA ARG A 198 3.12 21.16 14.05
C ARG A 198 2.48 19.98 14.75
N SER A 199 1.96 20.18 15.97
CA SER A 199 1.32 19.11 16.74
C SER A 199 0.10 18.54 16.02
N LYS A 200 -0.74 19.40 15.44
CA LYS A 200 -1.93 18.96 14.70
C LYS A 200 -1.58 18.20 13.41
N ALA A 201 -0.55 18.63 12.68
CA ALA A 201 -0.07 17.92 11.50
C ALA A 201 0.48 16.54 11.87
N ALA A 202 1.28 16.46 12.94
CA ALA A 202 1.80 15.19 13.46
C ALA A 202 0.68 14.22 13.85
N THR A 203 -0.30 14.65 14.63
CA THR A 203 -1.44 13.80 15.03
C THR A 203 -2.20 13.23 13.83
N LEU A 204 -2.36 14.02 12.75
CA LEU A 204 -3.05 13.55 11.54
C LEU A 204 -2.23 12.52 10.76
N VAL A 205 -0.92 12.73 10.63
CA VAL A 205 -0.01 11.77 9.98
C VAL A 205 0.10 10.49 10.81
N ASP A 206 0.28 10.60 12.12
CA ASP A 206 0.36 9.46 13.04
C ASP A 206 -0.94 8.65 13.03
N GLY A 207 -2.10 9.32 13.06
CA GLY A 207 -3.40 8.67 12.95
C GLY A 207 -3.58 7.92 11.63
N PHE A 208 -3.03 8.46 10.53
CA PHE A 208 -3.00 7.77 9.25
C PHE A 208 -2.09 6.53 9.30
N TYR A 209 -0.84 6.65 9.76
CA TYR A 209 0.10 5.54 9.84
C TYR A 209 -0.42 4.43 10.75
N ALA A 210 -0.98 4.78 11.91
CA ALA A 210 -1.63 3.82 12.80
C ALA A 210 -2.76 3.07 12.10
N LYS A 211 -3.64 3.78 11.37
CA LYS A 211 -4.75 3.13 10.67
C LYS A 211 -4.30 2.26 9.51
N ALA A 212 -3.32 2.71 8.73
CA ALA A 212 -2.80 1.97 7.60
C ALA A 212 -2.00 0.73 8.06
N GLY A 213 -1.21 0.86 9.12
CA GLY A 213 -0.52 -0.25 9.79
C GLY A 213 -1.48 -1.28 10.37
N GLU A 214 -2.62 -0.85 10.93
CA GLU A 214 -3.71 -1.75 11.33
C GLU A 214 -4.22 -2.53 10.11
N ILE A 215 -4.65 -1.87 9.04
CA ILE A 215 -5.18 -2.52 7.81
C ILE A 215 -4.18 -3.55 7.26
N LEU A 216 -2.90 -3.23 7.22
CA LEU A 216 -1.85 -4.14 6.75
C LEU A 216 -1.65 -5.33 7.68
N SER A 217 -1.63 -5.11 8.98
CA SER A 217 -1.48 -6.19 9.96
C SER A 217 -2.68 -7.14 9.91
N GLN A 218 -3.89 -6.60 9.71
CA GLN A 218 -5.08 -7.40 9.41
C GLN A 218 -4.87 -8.25 8.16
N GLY A 219 -4.38 -7.66 7.06
CA GLY A 219 -4.09 -8.38 5.82
C GLY A 219 -2.98 -9.42 5.92
N LEU A 220 -2.01 -9.26 6.84
CA LEU A 220 -0.89 -10.19 7.04
C LEU A 220 -1.24 -11.32 8.02
N GLU A 221 -1.77 -11.00 9.19
CA GLU A 221 -2.01 -11.95 10.28
C GLU A 221 -3.22 -12.86 10.06
N ARG A 222 -4.26 -12.36 9.37
CA ARG A 222 -5.60 -12.99 9.33
C ARG A 222 -5.80 -14.14 8.33
N SER A 223 -4.85 -15.05 8.15
CA SER A 223 -5.09 -16.33 7.47
C SER A 223 -4.19 -17.41 8.05
N THR A 224 -4.67 -17.96 9.16
CA THR A 224 -4.61 -19.40 9.36
C THR A 224 -6.06 -19.85 9.30
N GLY A 225 -6.45 -20.61 8.28
CA GLY A 225 -7.84 -20.96 7.93
C GLY A 225 -8.66 -21.69 9.00
N ASN A 226 -8.95 -21.06 10.14
CA ASN A 226 -9.76 -21.65 11.22
C ASN A 226 -10.33 -20.63 12.23
N ASP A 227 -10.31 -19.33 11.95
CA ASP A 227 -11.03 -18.42 12.84
C ASP A 227 -12.54 -18.65 12.76
N ARG A 228 -13.21 -18.35 13.86
CA ARG A 228 -14.64 -18.65 14.03
C ARG A 228 -15.51 -17.95 12.98
N LEU A 229 -15.13 -16.73 12.56
CA LEU A 229 -15.90 -15.92 11.64
C LEU A 229 -15.91 -16.51 10.23
N THR A 230 -14.73 -16.81 9.68
CA THR A 230 -14.62 -17.41 8.33
C THR A 230 -15.30 -18.77 8.25
N ARG A 231 -15.17 -19.61 9.29
CA ARG A 231 -15.92 -20.88 9.39
C ARG A 231 -17.43 -20.67 9.40
N THR A 232 -17.91 -19.71 10.19
CA THR A 232 -19.35 -19.39 10.25
C THR A 232 -19.86 -18.90 8.90
N LEU A 233 -19.09 -18.07 8.19
CA LEU A 233 -19.44 -17.62 6.84
C LEU A 233 -19.55 -18.79 5.85
N GLY A 234 -18.60 -19.74 5.91
CA GLY A 234 -18.66 -20.98 5.13
C GLY A 234 -19.90 -21.83 5.46
N THR A 235 -20.22 -22.01 6.74
CA THR A 235 -21.43 -22.72 7.18
C THR A 235 -22.70 -22.01 6.71
N MET A 236 -22.77 -20.69 6.80
CA MET A 236 -23.93 -19.91 6.33
C MET A 236 -24.13 -20.05 4.82
N ALA A 237 -23.04 -19.97 4.04
CA ALA A 237 -23.10 -20.18 2.58
C ALA A 237 -23.58 -21.59 2.24
N GLN A 238 -23.09 -22.61 2.97
CA GLN A 238 -23.52 -23.99 2.78
C GLN A 238 -24.99 -24.20 3.17
N ALA A 239 -25.44 -23.64 4.30
CA ALA A 239 -26.83 -23.71 4.75
C ALA A 239 -27.77 -23.02 3.76
N LEU A 240 -27.40 -21.85 3.22
CA LEU A 240 -28.18 -21.21 2.17
C LEU A 240 -28.30 -22.09 0.92
N LYS A 241 -27.21 -22.77 0.52
CA LYS A 241 -27.18 -23.65 -0.65
C LYS A 241 -28.03 -24.91 -0.45
N GLN A 242 -28.05 -25.49 0.75
CA GLN A 242 -28.77 -26.73 1.06
C GLN A 242 -30.23 -26.49 1.41
N ASP A 243 -30.50 -25.51 2.27
CA ASP A 243 -31.80 -25.32 2.91
C ASP A 243 -32.54 -24.07 2.41
N GLY A 244 -31.89 -23.24 1.59
CA GLY A 244 -32.47 -21.99 1.07
C GLY A 244 -32.64 -20.90 2.14
N GLN A 245 -32.12 -21.10 3.34
CA GLN A 245 -32.29 -20.17 4.46
C GLN A 245 -31.06 -20.10 5.36
N VAL A 246 -30.88 -18.94 5.98
CA VAL A 246 -29.89 -18.69 7.03
C VAL A 246 -30.58 -17.90 8.12
N ALA A 247 -30.48 -18.39 9.36
CA ALA A 247 -31.04 -17.73 10.53
C ALA A 247 -30.12 -17.94 11.74
N PHE A 248 -30.01 -16.92 12.57
CA PHE A 248 -29.43 -16.99 13.89
C PHE A 248 -30.49 -17.41 14.91
N GLN A 249 -30.04 -18.00 16.01
CA GLN A 249 -30.94 -18.41 17.11
C GLN A 249 -31.72 -17.23 17.69
N ASN A 250 -31.14 -16.03 17.72
CA ASN A 250 -31.76 -14.80 18.22
C ASN A 250 -31.05 -13.55 17.69
N GLU A 251 -31.68 -12.39 17.86
CA GLU A 251 -31.12 -11.08 17.49
C GLU A 251 -29.80 -10.75 18.19
N ALA A 252 -29.60 -11.19 19.43
CA ALA A 252 -28.34 -10.94 20.13
C ALA A 252 -27.15 -11.65 19.45
N HIS A 253 -27.39 -12.83 18.87
CA HIS A 253 -26.37 -13.58 18.11
C HIS A 253 -26.10 -12.91 16.77
N ALA A 254 -27.15 -12.55 16.04
CA ALA A 254 -27.03 -11.82 14.77
C ALA A 254 -26.29 -10.48 14.95
N GLY A 255 -26.66 -9.68 15.95
CA GLY A 255 -26.01 -8.40 16.24
C GLY A 255 -24.56 -8.51 16.73
N ARG A 256 -24.16 -9.61 17.39
CA ARG A 256 -22.73 -9.89 17.66
C ARG A 256 -21.99 -10.22 16.38
N PHE A 257 -22.53 -11.13 15.58
CA PHE A 257 -21.92 -11.52 14.31
C PHE A 257 -21.76 -10.34 13.34
N ALA A 258 -22.76 -9.46 13.27
CA ALA A 258 -22.71 -8.25 12.45
C ALA A 258 -21.63 -7.27 12.90
N ARG A 259 -21.34 -7.20 14.21
CA ARG A 259 -20.20 -6.42 14.73
C ARG A 259 -18.87 -7.04 14.33
N ASP A 260 -18.72 -8.36 14.47
CA ASP A 260 -17.52 -9.06 14.03
C ASP A 260 -17.24 -8.83 12.54
N LEU A 261 -18.29 -8.82 11.71
CA LEU A 261 -18.20 -8.49 10.28
C LEU A 261 -17.74 -7.06 10.03
N LYS A 262 -18.29 -6.08 10.76
CA LYS A 262 -17.91 -4.66 10.63
C LYS A 262 -16.47 -4.41 11.08
N ASP A 263 -16.06 -5.04 12.16
CA ASP A 263 -14.70 -4.94 12.70
C ASP A 263 -13.68 -5.57 11.75
N ARG A 264 -14.09 -6.62 11.01
CA ARG A 264 -13.21 -7.31 10.06
C ARG A 264 -13.14 -6.66 8.69
N TYR A 265 -14.29 -6.35 8.11
CA TYR A 265 -14.43 -5.95 6.70
C TYR A 265 -14.78 -4.48 6.50
N GLY A 266 -14.99 -3.72 7.58
CA GLY A 266 -15.37 -2.31 7.54
C GLY A 266 -16.82 -2.07 7.95
N ALA A 267 -17.07 -0.92 8.59
CA ALA A 267 -18.38 -0.54 9.10
C ALA A 267 -19.46 -0.41 8.01
N ASP A 268 -19.03 -0.17 6.77
CA ASP A 268 -19.83 -0.01 5.56
C ASP A 268 -20.09 -1.31 4.80
N LEU A 269 -19.59 -2.47 5.28
CA LEU A 269 -19.75 -3.77 4.61
C LEU A 269 -21.20 -4.03 4.17
N MET A 270 -22.16 -3.87 5.08
CA MET A 270 -23.58 -4.16 4.77
C MET A 270 -24.14 -3.24 3.68
N VAL A 271 -23.69 -1.98 3.64
CA VAL A 271 -24.09 -1.03 2.59
C VAL A 271 -23.47 -1.42 1.25
N ARG A 272 -22.23 -1.91 1.25
CA ARG A 272 -21.53 -2.40 0.03
C ARG A 272 -22.16 -3.69 -0.51
N LEU A 273 -22.44 -4.65 0.37
CA LEU A 273 -23.15 -5.88 0.00
C LEU A 273 -24.54 -5.59 -0.57
N ALA A 274 -25.26 -4.62 -0.02
CA ALA A 274 -26.54 -4.18 -0.58
C ALA A 274 -26.40 -3.64 -2.01
N LYS A 275 -25.25 -3.05 -2.34
CA LYS A 275 -24.88 -2.56 -3.68
C LYS A 275 -24.28 -3.64 -4.59
N GLY A 276 -24.17 -4.89 -4.14
CA GLY A 276 -23.53 -5.98 -4.87
C GLY A 276 -22.00 -5.92 -4.84
N ASP A 277 -21.40 -5.05 -4.03
CA ASP A 277 -19.93 -4.99 -3.86
C ASP A 277 -19.49 -5.92 -2.73
N ASP A 278 -18.96 -7.09 -3.09
CA ASP A 278 -18.44 -8.10 -2.17
C ASP A 278 -16.92 -8.05 -1.97
N ARG A 279 -16.23 -7.08 -2.58
CA ARG A 279 -14.75 -6.99 -2.57
C ARG A 279 -14.16 -6.84 -1.18
N ALA A 280 -14.91 -6.28 -0.23
CA ALA A 280 -14.53 -6.22 1.17
C ALA A 280 -14.18 -7.61 1.75
N LEU A 281 -14.86 -8.67 1.29
CA LEU A 281 -14.66 -10.05 1.74
C LEU A 281 -13.41 -10.70 1.11
N ALA A 282 -12.84 -10.10 0.06
CA ALA A 282 -11.74 -10.68 -0.71
C ALA A 282 -10.42 -10.82 0.05
N VAL A 283 -10.28 -10.13 1.17
CA VAL A 283 -9.13 -10.26 2.06
C VAL A 283 -9.03 -11.67 2.68
N ASP A 284 -10.18 -12.31 2.94
CA ASP A 284 -10.23 -13.66 3.53
C ASP A 284 -10.78 -14.72 2.57
N ILE A 285 -11.55 -14.31 1.57
CA ILE A 285 -12.18 -15.21 0.60
C ILE A 285 -11.74 -14.74 -0.79
N PRO A 286 -10.57 -15.17 -1.28
CA PRO A 286 -10.04 -14.71 -2.57
C PRO A 286 -10.84 -15.23 -3.77
N ASP A 287 -11.52 -16.36 -3.60
CA ASP A 287 -12.36 -16.96 -4.64
C ASP A 287 -13.68 -16.19 -4.81
N ARG A 288 -13.97 -15.79 -6.05
CA ARG A 288 -15.12 -14.92 -6.36
C ARG A 288 -16.46 -15.62 -6.13
N ASP A 289 -16.58 -16.89 -6.48
CA ASP A 289 -17.84 -17.61 -6.34
C ASP A 289 -18.15 -17.90 -4.87
N GLN A 290 -17.13 -18.26 -4.08
CA GLN A 290 -17.24 -18.41 -2.64
C GLN A 290 -17.62 -17.08 -1.97
N ARG A 291 -17.00 -15.96 -2.35
CA ARG A 291 -17.39 -14.63 -1.84
C ARG A 291 -18.84 -14.33 -2.09
N ARG A 292 -19.28 -14.57 -3.32
CA ARG A 292 -20.65 -14.28 -3.72
C ARG A 292 -21.65 -15.14 -2.96
N ALA A 293 -21.35 -16.43 -2.76
CA ALA A 293 -22.17 -17.32 -1.93
C ALA A 293 -22.25 -16.82 -0.48
N VAL A 294 -21.14 -16.33 0.08
CA VAL A 294 -21.11 -15.74 1.42
C VAL A 294 -21.90 -14.43 1.48
N ALA A 295 -21.78 -13.54 0.49
CA ALA A 295 -22.55 -12.31 0.38
C ALA A 295 -24.07 -12.58 0.33
N GLN A 296 -24.48 -13.60 -0.43
CA GLN A 296 -25.86 -14.08 -0.48
C GLN A 296 -26.32 -14.58 0.89
N ALA A 297 -25.49 -15.35 1.59
CA ALA A 297 -25.80 -15.88 2.91
C ALA A 297 -25.93 -14.78 3.98
N ILE A 298 -25.06 -13.77 3.97
CA ILE A 298 -25.18 -12.58 4.83
C ILE A 298 -26.49 -11.85 4.55
N THR A 299 -26.80 -11.63 3.28
CA THR A 299 -28.04 -10.94 2.85
C THR A 299 -29.29 -11.72 3.29
N ALA A 300 -29.28 -13.05 3.14
CA ALA A 300 -30.39 -13.91 3.58
C ALA A 300 -30.57 -13.90 5.10
N ALA A 301 -29.48 -13.87 5.86
CA ALA A 301 -29.55 -13.73 7.31
C ALA A 301 -30.07 -12.34 7.74
N ALA A 302 -29.67 -11.28 7.02
CA ALA A 302 -30.11 -9.92 7.30
C ALA A 302 -31.59 -9.68 6.99
N GLU A 303 -32.19 -10.48 6.11
CA GLU A 303 -33.65 -10.47 5.90
C GLU A 303 -34.42 -10.93 7.14
N ARG A 304 -33.85 -11.86 7.90
CA ARG A 304 -34.50 -12.45 9.09
C ARG A 304 -34.13 -11.75 10.38
N HIS A 305 -33.00 -11.04 10.41
CA HIS A 305 -32.47 -10.42 11.61
C HIS A 305 -32.10 -8.97 11.37
N GLU A 306 -32.90 -8.06 11.92
CA GLU A 306 -32.70 -6.61 11.78
C GLU A 306 -31.35 -6.17 12.34
N THR A 307 -30.87 -6.81 13.41
CA THR A 307 -29.57 -6.51 14.01
C THR A 307 -28.36 -6.83 13.14
N MET A 308 -28.55 -7.51 11.99
CA MET A 308 -27.52 -7.65 10.96
C MET A 308 -27.13 -6.32 10.31
N GLY A 309 -28.01 -5.30 10.39
CA GLY A 309 -27.69 -3.94 9.96
C GLY A 309 -27.92 -3.66 8.48
N MET A 310 -28.79 -4.42 7.83
CA MET A 310 -29.41 -4.04 6.55
C MET A 310 -30.88 -3.73 6.77
N SER A 311 -31.38 -2.65 6.17
CA SER A 311 -32.81 -2.41 6.05
C SER A 311 -33.46 -3.40 5.07
N LEU A 312 -34.77 -3.63 5.20
CA LEU A 312 -35.52 -4.45 4.25
C LEU A 312 -35.33 -3.99 2.80
N ARG A 313 -35.29 -2.67 2.56
CA ARG A 313 -35.02 -2.12 1.23
C ARG A 313 -33.63 -2.53 0.72
N GLN A 314 -32.60 -2.42 1.55
CA GLN A 314 -31.24 -2.83 1.19
C GLN A 314 -31.14 -4.32 0.89
N VAL A 315 -31.86 -5.16 1.64
CA VAL A 315 -31.93 -6.61 1.37
C VAL A 315 -32.56 -6.88 0.01
N GLN A 316 -33.66 -6.21 -0.34
CA GLN A 316 -34.29 -6.38 -1.65
C GLN A 316 -33.40 -5.91 -2.80
N GLU A 317 -32.75 -4.76 -2.64
CA GLU A 317 -31.76 -4.26 -3.61
C GLU A 317 -30.59 -5.23 -3.80
N ALA A 318 -30.07 -5.80 -2.70
CA ALA A 318 -29.01 -6.80 -2.74
C ALA A 318 -29.44 -8.03 -3.54
N LYS A 319 -30.62 -8.58 -3.24
CA LYS A 319 -31.15 -9.78 -3.92
C LYS A 319 -31.36 -9.56 -5.41
N LEU A 320 -31.85 -8.39 -5.79
CA LEU A 320 -32.05 -8.03 -7.20
C LEU A 320 -30.72 -8.01 -7.95
N ARG A 321 -29.72 -7.30 -7.44
CA ARG A 321 -28.38 -7.23 -8.05
C ARG A 321 -27.71 -8.60 -8.15
N LEU A 322 -27.83 -9.41 -7.09
CA LEU A 322 -27.29 -10.77 -7.07
C LEU A 322 -27.95 -11.68 -8.11
N ARG A 323 -29.23 -11.46 -8.47
CA ARG A 323 -29.90 -12.15 -9.58
C ARG A 323 -29.42 -11.64 -10.93
N GLU A 324 -29.42 -10.33 -11.17
CA GLU A 324 -28.97 -9.73 -12.42
C GLU A 324 -27.53 -10.10 -12.80
N GLU A 325 -26.65 -10.24 -11.82
CA GLU A 325 -25.29 -10.71 -12.06
C GLU A 325 -25.23 -12.19 -12.43
N ARG A 326 -26.16 -13.02 -11.94
CA ARG A 326 -26.21 -14.46 -12.21
C ARG A 326 -26.64 -14.67 -13.66
N ASP A 327 -27.65 -13.92 -14.08
CA ASP A 327 -28.16 -13.95 -15.45
C ASP A 327 -27.08 -13.48 -16.44
N ARG A 328 -26.35 -12.40 -16.11
CA ARG A 328 -25.20 -11.93 -16.89
C ARG A 328 -24.03 -12.92 -16.97
N THR A 329 -23.83 -13.77 -15.96
CA THR A 329 -22.77 -14.79 -15.99
C THR A 329 -23.21 -16.01 -16.78
N ALA A 330 -24.48 -16.44 -16.63
CA ALA A 330 -25.06 -17.53 -17.41
C ALA A 330 -25.07 -17.23 -18.93
N ASP A 331 -25.34 -15.98 -19.32
CA ASP A 331 -25.31 -15.57 -20.73
C ASP A 331 -23.90 -15.58 -21.34
N ARG A 332 -22.85 -15.33 -20.54
CA ARG A 332 -21.45 -15.37 -21.01
C ARG A 332 -20.92 -16.79 -21.17
N ASP A 333 -21.31 -17.70 -20.29
CA ASP A 333 -20.89 -19.10 -20.36
C ASP A 333 -21.69 -19.90 -21.41
N GLY A 334 -22.87 -19.41 -21.79
CA GLY A 334 -23.70 -19.98 -22.87
C GLY A 334 -23.16 -19.73 -24.28
N ASP A 335 -22.26 -18.76 -24.47
CA ASP A 335 -21.76 -18.33 -25.79
C ASP A 335 -20.38 -18.91 -26.16
N HIS A 336 -19.92 -19.97 -25.48
CA HIS A 336 -18.79 -20.77 -25.98
C HIS A 336 -19.26 -21.59 -27.20
N PRO A 337 -18.78 -21.30 -28.43
CA PRO A 337 -19.12 -22.13 -29.56
C PRO A 337 -18.42 -23.47 -29.35
N ARG A 338 -19.20 -24.50 -29.04
CA ARG A 338 -18.74 -25.89 -29.14
C ARG A 338 -18.17 -26.05 -30.54
N GLY A 339 -16.86 -26.23 -30.61
CA GLY A 339 -16.13 -26.47 -31.84
C GLY A 339 -16.89 -27.52 -32.65
N ARG A 340 -17.27 -27.14 -33.86
CA ARG A 340 -17.74 -28.08 -34.86
C ARG A 340 -16.64 -29.12 -35.04
N ASP A 341 -16.88 -30.32 -34.52
CA ASP A 341 -16.29 -31.54 -35.02
C ASP A 341 -16.55 -31.57 -36.53
N LYS A 342 -15.52 -31.20 -37.30
CA LYS A 342 -15.44 -31.56 -38.71
C LYS A 342 -14.63 -32.84 -38.78
N ASP A 343 -15.34 -33.95 -38.64
CA ASP A 343 -15.00 -35.19 -39.29
C ASP A 343 -16.30 -35.88 -39.72
N ARG A 344 -16.60 -35.79 -41.02
CA ARG A 344 -16.85 -36.94 -41.91
C ARG A 344 -17.42 -36.53 -43.27
N GLU A 345 -16.86 -37.19 -44.28
CA GLU A 345 -17.34 -37.37 -45.67
C GLU A 345 -17.22 -36.11 -46.56
N ARG A 346 -16.38 -36.10 -47.60
CA ARG A 346 -16.04 -37.13 -48.60
C ARG A 346 -14.63 -37.00 -49.15
#